data_AF-A0A380XBT3-F1
#
_entry.id   AF-A0A380XBT3-F1
#
_cell.length_a   1.000
_cell.length_b   1.000
_cell.length_c   1.000
_cell.angle_alpha   90.00
_cell.angle_beta   90.00
_cell.angle_gamma   90.00
#
_symmetry.space_group_name_H-M   'P 1'
#
loop_
_entity.id
_entity.type
_entity.pdbx_description
1 polymer ?
#
loop_
_entity_poly.entity_id
_entity_poly.type
_entity_poly.pdbx_seq_one_letter_code
_entity_poly.pdbx_strand_id
1 'polypeptide(L)'
;MEKLQCKALEDFTIPLLTQLGYTITRPNDENSDISFLLISPTGSQAIVKVKSHKREIGIRLVQITLKQMDTYDASKCWVITNERFKQIRLYDREQFIDWILKAQKEEKIRG
;
A
#
# COMPACT_ATOMS: atom_id res chain seq x y z
N MET A 1 -7.90 -17.74 -14.09
CA MET A 1 -7.95 -16.56 -14.98
C MET A 1 -7.42 -15.29 -14.31
N GLU A 2 -7.90 -14.92 -13.12
CA GLU A 2 -7.48 -13.69 -12.41
C GLU A 2 -5.97 -13.62 -12.09
N LYS A 3 -5.35 -14.73 -11.65
CA LYS A 3 -3.89 -14.79 -11.39
C LYS A 3 -3.04 -14.49 -12.64
N LEU A 4 -3.49 -14.94 -13.83
CA LEU A 4 -2.78 -14.66 -15.09
C LEU A 4 -2.82 -13.17 -15.44
N GLN A 5 -3.93 -12.49 -15.12
CA GLN A 5 -4.06 -11.04 -15.33
C GLN A 5 -3.22 -10.24 -14.34
N CYS A 6 -3.13 -10.70 -13.08
CA CYS A 6 -2.27 -10.04 -12.08
C CYS A 6 -0.79 -10.16 -12.48
N LYS A 7 -0.35 -11.34 -12.90
CA LYS A 7 1.03 -11.56 -13.37
C LYS A 7 1.35 -10.74 -14.62
N ALA A 8 0.43 -10.66 -15.58
CA ALA A 8 0.62 -9.82 -16.76
C ALA A 8 0.73 -8.32 -16.40
N LEU A 9 -0.05 -7.86 -15.41
CA LEU A 9 0.05 -6.48 -14.92
C LEU A 9 1.36 -6.24 -14.16
N GLU A 10 1.84 -7.20 -13.37
CA GLU A 10 3.15 -7.14 -12.73
C GLU A 10 4.28 -7.08 -13.76
N ASP A 11 4.26 -7.98 -14.75
CA ASP A 11 5.25 -8.05 -15.82
C ASP A 11 5.22 -6.79 -16.70
N PHE A 12 4.08 -6.10 -16.82
CA PHE A 12 3.98 -4.79 -17.45
C PHE A 12 4.51 -3.65 -16.57
N THR A 13 4.28 -3.73 -15.25
CA THR A 13 4.64 -2.67 -14.29
C THR A 13 6.14 -2.64 -14.03
N ILE A 14 6.79 -3.80 -13.98
CA ILE A 14 8.22 -3.93 -13.65
C ILE A 14 9.10 -3.11 -14.61
N PRO A 15 9.03 -3.26 -15.95
CA PRO A 15 9.85 -2.49 -16.86
C PRO A 15 9.63 -0.97 -16.75
N LEU A 16 8.39 -0.53 -16.53
CA LEU A 16 8.06 0.89 -16.38
C LEU A 16 8.75 1.49 -15.16
N LEU A 17 8.67 0.82 -14.01
CA LEU A 17 9.30 1.28 -12.79
C LEU A 17 10.83 1.22 -12.89
N THR A 18 11.39 0.20 -13.55
CA THR A 18 12.83 0.16 -13.83
C THR A 18 13.27 1.33 -14.72
N GLN A 19 12.50 1.68 -15.76
CA GLN A 19 12.78 2.84 -16.61
C GLN A 19 12.73 4.18 -15.85
N LEU A 20 11.90 4.26 -14.80
CA LEU A 20 11.84 5.40 -13.89
C LEU A 20 12.97 5.42 -12.84
N GLY A 21 13.89 4.46 -12.89
CA GLY A 21 15.08 4.40 -12.04
C GLY A 21 14.92 3.58 -10.75
N TYR A 22 13.84 2.82 -10.59
CA TYR A 22 13.67 1.95 -9.43
C TYR A 22 14.36 0.60 -9.63
N THR A 23 15.03 0.12 -8.59
CA THR A 23 15.49 -1.27 -8.52
C THR A 23 14.37 -2.14 -7.97
N ILE A 24 14.16 -3.32 -8.58
CA ILE A 24 13.04 -4.21 -8.26
C ILE A 24 13.56 -5.57 -7.81
N THR A 25 13.02 -6.07 -6.69
CA THR A 25 13.32 -7.40 -6.17
C THR A 25 12.03 -8.17 -5.92
N ARG A 26 11.89 -9.37 -6.48
CA ARG A 26 10.75 -10.25 -6.14
C ARG A 26 10.99 -10.92 -4.78
N PRO A 27 9.96 -11.10 -3.94
CA PRO A 27 10.12 -11.80 -2.68
C PRO A 27 10.49 -13.26 -2.94
N ASN A 28 11.37 -13.83 -2.12
CA ASN A 28 11.71 -15.25 -2.17
C ASN A 28 10.67 -16.14 -1.48
N ASP A 29 9.69 -15.55 -0.79
CA ASP A 29 8.63 -16.26 -0.09
C ASP A 29 7.41 -16.46 -1.00
N GLU A 30 7.10 -17.72 -1.31
CA GLU A 30 5.93 -18.11 -2.12
C GLU A 30 4.59 -17.72 -1.48
N ASN A 31 4.55 -17.45 -0.18
CA ASN A 31 3.36 -17.00 0.56
C ASN A 31 3.30 -15.48 0.75
N SER A 32 4.20 -14.73 0.11
CA SER A 32 4.21 -13.28 0.24
C SER A 32 2.95 -12.65 -0.36
N ASP A 33 2.31 -11.77 0.41
CA ASP A 33 1.16 -10.99 -0.05
C ASP A 33 1.58 -9.75 -0.83
N ILE A 34 2.88 -9.56 -1.12
CA ILE A 34 3.40 -8.51 -2.00
C ILE A 34 3.86 -9.09 -3.35
N SER A 35 3.83 -8.25 -4.38
CA SER A 35 4.29 -8.58 -5.73
C SER A 35 5.81 -8.40 -5.86
N PHE A 36 6.35 -7.31 -5.34
CA PHE A 36 7.79 -7.01 -5.35
C PHE A 36 8.15 -5.89 -4.37
N LEU A 37 9.45 -5.78 -4.07
CA LEU A 37 10.09 -4.66 -3.37
C LEU A 37 10.61 -3.66 -4.41
N LEU A 38 10.47 -2.37 -4.11
CA LEU A 38 11.07 -1.26 -4.85
C LEU A 38 12.12 -0.56 -4.00
N ILE A 39 13.29 -0.31 -4.56
CA ILE A 39 14.27 0.61 -4.01
C ILE A 39 14.34 1.82 -4.93
N SER A 40 14.00 2.98 -4.39
CA SER A 40 14.09 4.26 -5.11
C SER A 40 15.55 4.64 -5.38
N PRO A 41 15.83 5.52 -6.37
CA PRO A 41 17.17 6.08 -6.60
C PRO A 41 17.80 6.72 -5.35
N THR A 42 16.99 7.19 -4.41
CA THR A 42 17.44 7.81 -3.15
C THR A 42 17.58 6.81 -2.00
N GLY A 43 17.47 5.50 -2.27
CA GLY A 43 17.65 4.43 -1.29
C GLY A 43 16.43 4.07 -0.45
N SER A 44 15.31 4.80 -0.54
CA SER A 44 14.08 4.43 0.17
C SER A 44 13.45 3.16 -0.40
N GLN A 45 13.07 2.23 0.48
CA GLN A 45 12.41 0.99 0.11
C GLN A 45 10.89 1.07 0.27
N ALA A 46 10.16 0.50 -0.70
CA ALA A 46 8.72 0.30 -0.64
C ALA A 46 8.36 -1.18 -0.91
N ILE A 47 7.34 -1.67 -0.22
CA ILE A 47 6.65 -2.91 -0.62
C ILE A 47 5.57 -2.56 -1.64
N VAL A 48 5.36 -3.44 -2.62
CA VAL A 48 4.36 -3.22 -3.68
C VAL A 48 3.43 -4.40 -3.80
N LYS A 49 2.13 -4.14 -3.78
CA LYS A 49 1.12 -5.09 -4.22
C LYS A 49 0.49 -4.60 -5.51
N VAL A 50 0.67 -5.37 -6.58
CA VAL A 50 -0.04 -5.17 -7.84
C VAL A 50 -1.32 -5.99 -7.81
N LYS A 51 -2.43 -5.38 -8.19
CA LYS A 51 -3.71 -6.09 -8.26
C LYS A 51 -4.52 -5.64 -9.47
N SER A 52 -4.71 -6.57 -10.41
CA SER A 52 -5.72 -6.44 -11.46
C SER A 52 -7.05 -6.93 -10.90
N HIS A 53 -8.06 -6.08 -10.84
CA HIS A 53 -9.43 -6.52 -10.53
C HIS A 53 -10.40 -5.87 -11.53
N LYS A 54 -11.57 -6.48 -11.73
CA LYS A 54 -12.74 -5.82 -12.38
C LYS A 54 -13.58 -5.01 -11.39
N ARG A 55 -13.13 -4.92 -10.14
CA ARG A 55 -13.83 -4.34 -8.99
C ARG A 55 -12.85 -3.50 -8.18
N GLU A 56 -13.37 -2.48 -7.53
CA GLU A 56 -12.57 -1.51 -6.78
C GLU A 56 -11.74 -2.15 -5.66
N ILE A 57 -10.59 -1.54 -5.35
CA ILE A 57 -9.70 -1.99 -4.27
C ILE A 57 -10.37 -1.75 -2.90
N GLY A 58 -10.49 -2.81 -2.11
CA GLY A 58 -11.02 -2.75 -0.74
C GLY A 58 -9.94 -2.49 0.32
N ILE A 59 -10.35 -1.89 1.45
CA ILE A 59 -9.47 -1.53 2.56
C ILE A 59 -8.67 -2.71 3.14
N ARG A 60 -9.23 -3.92 3.11
CA ARG A 60 -8.57 -5.13 3.60
C ARG A 60 -7.25 -5.41 2.88
N LEU A 61 -7.20 -5.18 1.56
CA LEU A 61 -5.96 -5.38 0.78
C LEU A 61 -4.88 -4.41 1.26
N VAL A 62 -5.24 -3.13 1.42
CA VAL A 62 -4.32 -2.09 1.91
C VAL A 62 -3.78 -2.46 3.29
N GLN A 63 -4.64 -2.90 4.21
CA GLN A 63 -4.23 -3.30 5.56
C GLN A 63 -3.31 -4.52 5.57
N ILE A 64 -3.60 -5.54 4.74
CA ILE A 64 -2.77 -6.74 4.64
C ILE A 64 -1.38 -6.38 4.11
N THR A 65 -1.32 -5.59 3.02
CA THR A 65 -0.04 -5.16 2.47
C THR A 65 0.71 -4.30 3.48
N LEU A 66 0.06 -3.33 4.14
CA LEU A 66 0.68 -2.47 5.16
C LEU A 66 1.35 -3.29 6.29
N LYS A 67 0.71 -4.37 6.75
CA LYS A 67 1.27 -5.25 7.80
C LYS A 67 2.58 -5.94 7.41
N GLN A 68 2.89 -6.02 6.12
CA GLN A 68 4.14 -6.62 5.65
C GLN A 68 5.29 -5.61 5.61
N MET A 69 5.05 -4.32 5.88
CA MET A 69 6.12 -3.31 5.88
C MET A 69 7.23 -3.65 6.86
N ASP A 70 6.86 -4.06 8.08
CA ASP A 70 7.82 -4.40 9.14
C ASP A 70 8.64 -5.66 8.77
N THR A 71 8.03 -6.63 8.10
CA THR A 71 8.71 -7.86 7.65
C THR A 71 9.82 -7.56 6.64
N TYR A 72 9.65 -6.53 5.83
CA TYR A 72 10.59 -6.16 4.77
C TYR A 72 11.38 -4.89 5.09
N ASP A 73 11.28 -4.30 6.28
CA ASP A 73 11.91 -3.00 6.62
C ASP A 73 11.61 -1.92 5.57
N ALA A 74 10.36 -1.86 5.12
CA ALA A 74 9.93 -0.92 4.09
C ALA A 74 9.41 0.38 4.69
N SER A 75 9.86 1.51 4.14
CA SER A 75 9.41 2.85 4.54
C SER A 75 8.05 3.25 3.94
N LYS A 76 7.61 2.55 2.87
CA LYS A 76 6.39 2.86 2.12
C LYS A 76 5.68 1.58 1.71
N CYS A 77 4.36 1.68 1.56
CA CYS A 77 3.52 0.63 0.99
C CYS A 77 2.77 1.16 -0.23
N TRP A 78 2.93 0.50 -1.37
CA TRP A 78 2.31 0.88 -2.63
C TRP A 78 1.30 -0.20 -3.04
N VAL A 79 0.10 0.23 -3.40
CA VAL A 79 -0.87 -0.62 -4.09
C VAL A 79 -1.05 -0.06 -5.50
N ILE A 80 -0.70 -0.86 -6.51
CA ILE A 80 -0.79 -0.48 -7.91
C ILE A 80 -1.93 -1.27 -8.55
N THR A 81 -2.82 -0.57 -9.23
CA THR A 81 -3.96 -1.18 -9.92
C THR A 81 -4.24 -0.43 -11.22
N ASN A 82 -4.84 -1.13 -12.18
CA ASN A 82 -5.36 -0.56 -13.42
C ASN A 82 -6.81 -0.06 -13.28
N GLU A 83 -7.36 -0.04 -12.06
CA GLU A 83 -8.72 0.39 -11.75
C GLU A 83 -8.75 1.57 -10.77
N ARG A 84 -9.94 2.13 -10.55
CA ARG A 84 -10.13 3.26 -9.62
C ARG A 84 -10.10 2.79 -8.15
N PHE A 85 -9.54 3.62 -7.28
CA PHE A 85 -9.76 3.51 -5.84
C PHE A 85 -11.16 4.03 -5.49
N LYS A 86 -11.84 3.42 -4.51
CA LYS A 86 -12.97 4.08 -3.83
C LYS A 86 -12.46 5.39 -3.22
N GLN A 87 -13.34 6.40 -3.12
CA GLN A 87 -13.06 7.62 -2.36
C GLN A 87 -12.93 7.29 -0.86
N ILE A 88 -11.82 6.68 -0.47
CA ILE A 88 -11.52 6.25 0.89
C ILE A 88 -10.66 7.34 1.52
N ARG A 89 -11.16 7.94 2.60
CA ARG A 89 -10.31 8.72 3.52
C ARG A 89 -9.82 7.78 4.61
N LEU A 90 -8.50 7.73 4.77
CA LEU A 90 -7.84 7.02 5.86
C LEU A 90 -7.43 8.03 6.91
N TYR A 91 -7.68 7.67 8.16
CA TYR A 91 -7.25 8.44 9.31
C TYR A 91 -6.32 7.59 10.15
N ASP A 92 -5.21 8.16 10.57
CA ASP A 92 -4.24 7.47 11.41
C ASP A 92 -4.58 7.59 12.90
N ARG A 93 -3.72 6.98 13.73
CA ARG A 93 -3.88 7.00 15.18
C ARG A 93 -3.78 8.41 15.74
N GLU A 94 -2.90 9.24 15.21
CA GLU A 94 -2.65 10.59 15.72
C GLU A 94 -3.88 11.48 15.49
N GLN A 95 -4.45 11.42 14.29
CA GLN A 95 -5.69 12.11 13.96
C GLN A 95 -6.87 11.65 14.82
N PHE A 96 -6.95 10.34 15.10
CA PHE A 96 -7.98 9.81 16.00
C PHE A 96 -7.80 10.32 17.45
N ILE A 97 -6.56 10.36 17.96
CA ILE A 97 -6.24 10.91 19.28
C ILE A 97 -6.59 12.40 19.34
N ASP A 98 -6.25 13.16 18.31
CA ASP A 98 -6.57 14.59 18.22
C ASP A 98 -8.07 14.85 18.33
N TRP A 99 -8.90 14.01 17.71
CA TRP A 99 -10.35 14.11 17.83
C TRP A 99 -10.83 13.83 19.25
N ILE A 100 -10.28 12.81 19.91
CA ILE A 100 -10.62 12.49 21.31
C ILE A 100 -10.29 13.68 22.21
N LEU A 101 -9.07 14.22 22.09
CA LEU A 101 -8.61 15.35 22.90
C LEU A 101 -9.44 16.61 22.64
N LYS A 102 -9.82 16.85 21.39
CA LYS A 102 -10.68 17.98 21.01
C LYS A 102 -12.08 17.84 21.61
N ALA A 103 -12.69 16.67 21.51
CA ALA A 103 -14.04 16.41 22.06
C ALA A 103 -14.08 16.61 23.59
N GLN A 104 -13.08 16.09 24.31
CA GLN A 104 -12.98 16.26 25.77
C GLN A 104 -12.82 17.72 26.20
N LYS A 105 -12.09 18.52 25.40
CA LYS A 105 -11.90 19.94 25.67
C LYS A 105 -13.21 20.73 25.47
N GLU A 106 -14.00 20.37 24.47
CA GLU A 106 -15.30 20.98 24.19
C GLU A 106 -16.36 20.62 25.25
N GLU A 107 -16.36 19.39 25.77
CA GLU A 107 -17.22 19.01 26.91
C GLU A 107 -16.90 19.82 28.18
N LYS A 108 -15.61 20.00 28.50
CA LYS A 108 -15.19 20.82 29.66
C LYS A 108 -15.53 22.30 29.54
N ILE A 109 -15.75 22.83 28.33
CA ILE A 109 -16.15 24.22 28.11
C ILE A 109 -17.67 24.38 28.24
N ARG A 110 -18.45 23.30 28.06
CA ARG A 110 -19.92 23.32 28.09
C ARG A 110 -20.54 22.86 29.41
N GLY A 111 -19.77 22.23 30.30
CA GLY A 111 -20.18 21.84 31.66
C GLY A 111 -19.72 22.84 32.70
#